data_AF-A0AA37HNE0-F1
#
_entry.id   AF-A0AA37HNE0-F1
#
_cell.length_a   1.000
_cell.length_b   1.000
_cell.length_c   1.000
_cell.angle_alpha   90.00
_cell.angle_beta   90.00
_cell.angle_gamma   90.00
#
_symmetry.space_group_name_H-M   'P 1'
#
loop_
_entity.id
_entity.type
_entity.pdbx_description
1 polymer ?
#
loop_
_entity_poly.entity_id
_entity_poly.type
_entity_poly.pdbx_seq_one_letter_code
_entity_poly.pdbx_strand_id
1 'polypeptide(L)'
;MTAASFATSLASGLSSDAPSLMLTASGSSMGKTGQIRRKVSQVDGRTLAEHVCAFLREQHPVKTAQSVEAETGISAHTVRKWLDQGNAPSGPAYDALVRRYGAPFLCSVHPETRDAWFAHVARMQEQERLEAKARQIRQRLTDMREGHL
;
A
#
# COMPACT_ATOMS: atom_id res chain seq x y z
N MET A 1 -12.19 35.36 -7.53
CA MET A 1 -11.90 34.06 -8.15
C MET A 1 -10.72 34.26 -9.07
N THR A 2 -9.52 33.93 -8.60
CA THR A 2 -8.26 34.37 -9.21
C THR A 2 -7.60 33.19 -9.91
N ALA A 3 -7.64 33.19 -11.24
CA ALA A 3 -6.94 32.21 -12.09
C ALA A 3 -5.51 32.71 -12.33
N ALA A 4 -4.52 31.92 -11.94
CA ALA A 4 -3.12 32.22 -12.19
C ALA A 4 -2.67 31.56 -13.50
N SER A 5 -2.53 32.38 -14.54
CA SER A 5 -1.78 32.10 -15.77
C SER A 5 -0.29 31.92 -15.46
N PHE A 6 0.35 30.95 -16.13
CA PHE A 6 1.78 31.03 -16.39
C PHE A 6 2.06 30.61 -17.84
N ALA A 7 2.29 31.62 -18.67
CA ALA A 7 2.99 31.50 -19.93
C ALA A 7 4.50 31.60 -19.65
N THR A 8 5.31 30.80 -20.34
CA THR A 8 6.74 31.09 -20.48
C THR A 8 7.15 30.75 -21.89
N SER A 9 7.70 31.75 -22.57
CA SER A 9 8.10 31.72 -23.96
C SER A 9 9.56 32.18 -24.06
N LEU A 10 10.25 31.58 -25.04
CA LEU A 10 11.46 32.00 -25.76
C LEU A 10 12.83 31.85 -25.08
N ALA A 11 13.68 31.04 -25.74
CA ALA A 11 14.94 31.53 -26.28
C ALA A 11 15.36 30.69 -27.50
N SER A 12 15.44 31.34 -28.66
CA SER A 12 16.10 30.84 -29.87
C SER A 12 17.60 31.10 -29.78
N GLY A 13 18.42 30.18 -30.31
CA GLY A 13 19.87 30.37 -30.40
C GLY A 13 20.58 29.33 -31.26
N LEU A 14 20.67 29.64 -32.55
CA LEU A 14 21.79 29.41 -33.49
C LEU A 14 22.36 27.98 -33.72
N SER A 15 22.02 27.48 -34.92
CA SER A 15 22.90 26.91 -35.97
C SER A 15 24.27 26.34 -35.58
N SER A 16 24.47 25.04 -35.87
CA SER A 16 25.74 24.52 -36.37
C SER A 16 25.46 23.36 -37.34
N ASP A 17 25.93 23.55 -38.56
CA ASP A 17 25.92 22.65 -39.70
C ASP A 17 27.11 21.69 -39.59
N ALA A 18 26.91 20.38 -39.83
CA ALA A 18 27.97 19.44 -40.21
C ALA A 18 27.39 18.07 -40.64
N PRO A 19 28.02 17.39 -41.63
CA PRO A 19 27.35 16.48 -42.56
C PRO A 19 27.25 15.01 -42.10
N SER A 20 26.25 14.34 -42.67
CA SER A 20 26.04 12.90 -42.68
C SER A 20 27.29 12.10 -43.12
N LEU A 21 27.86 11.32 -42.20
CA LEU A 21 28.80 10.25 -42.52
C LEU A 21 28.05 8.93 -42.68
N MET A 22 28.17 8.32 -43.86
CA MET A 22 27.62 7.02 -44.21
C MET A 22 28.12 5.90 -43.28
N LEU A 23 27.16 5.08 -42.86
CA LEU A 23 27.27 3.84 -42.10
C LEU A 23 28.15 2.79 -42.80
N THR A 24 29.24 2.36 -42.15
CA THR A 24 29.73 0.96 -42.23
C THR A 24 30.49 0.59 -40.94
N ALA A 25 29.91 -0.31 -40.14
CA ALA A 25 30.60 -1.35 -39.36
C ALA A 25 29.55 -2.03 -38.46
N SER A 26 29.09 -3.20 -38.91
CA SER A 26 28.35 -4.16 -38.10
C SER A 26 29.26 -4.64 -36.96
N GLY A 27 28.89 -4.29 -35.73
CA GLY A 27 29.48 -4.82 -34.52
C GLY A 27 28.35 -5.24 -33.60
N SER A 28 28.02 -6.53 -33.62
CA SER A 28 27.05 -7.16 -32.72
C SER A 28 27.58 -7.11 -31.29
N SER A 29 27.42 -5.97 -30.61
CA SER A 29 27.62 -5.89 -29.17
C SER A 29 26.37 -6.43 -28.48
N MET A 30 26.43 -7.72 -28.14
CA MET A 30 25.47 -8.37 -27.25
C MET A 30 25.68 -7.81 -25.83
N GLY A 31 25.22 -6.57 -25.64
CA GLY A 31 25.16 -5.88 -24.36
C GLY A 31 24.08 -6.55 -23.52
N LYS A 32 24.51 -7.49 -22.69
CA LYS A 32 23.75 -8.12 -21.61
C LYS A 32 22.92 -7.04 -20.91
N THR A 33 21.61 -7.01 -21.15
CA THR A 33 20.65 -6.17 -20.43
C THR A 33 20.68 -6.61 -18.98
N GLY A 34 21.62 -6.05 -18.22
CA GLY A 34 21.64 -6.10 -16.78
C GLY A 34 20.35 -5.44 -16.35
N GLN A 35 19.38 -6.26 -15.94
CA GLN A 35 18.24 -5.77 -15.20
C GLN A 35 18.81 -5.12 -13.95
N ILE A 36 18.97 -3.81 -14.00
CA ILE A 36 19.09 -2.97 -12.81
C ILE A 36 17.70 -3.06 -12.17
N ARG A 37 17.43 -4.18 -11.50
CA ARG A 37 16.49 -4.21 -10.39
C ARG A 37 17.08 -3.24 -9.39
N ARG A 38 16.64 -1.98 -9.47
CA ARG A 38 16.82 -1.03 -8.38
C ARG A 38 16.36 -1.79 -7.13
N LYS A 39 17.26 -2.01 -6.18
CA LYS A 39 16.92 -2.48 -4.84
C LYS A 39 15.96 -1.44 -4.27
N VAL A 40 14.66 -1.64 -4.48
CA VAL A 40 13.65 -1.14 -3.57
C VAL A 40 14.13 -1.60 -2.21
N SER A 41 14.34 -0.66 -1.29
CA SER A 41 14.77 -0.90 0.08
C SER A 41 14.20 -2.23 0.54
N GLN A 42 15.07 -3.23 0.69
CA GLN A 42 14.64 -4.58 1.02
C GLN A 42 14.24 -4.50 2.49
N VAL A 43 12.99 -4.13 2.76
CA VAL A 43 12.39 -4.36 4.08
C VAL A 43 12.65 -5.83 4.37
N ASP A 44 13.40 -6.10 5.43
CA ASP A 44 13.69 -7.46 5.84
C ASP A 44 12.34 -8.18 5.98
N GLY A 45 12.19 -9.33 5.31
CA GLY A 45 10.92 -10.06 5.27
C GLY A 45 10.41 -10.38 6.67
N ARG A 46 11.33 -10.49 7.64
CA ARG A 46 11.04 -10.65 9.05
C ARG A 46 10.44 -9.38 9.67
N THR A 47 11.03 -8.21 9.46
CA THR A 47 10.47 -6.92 9.91
C THR A 47 9.07 -6.69 9.34
N LEU A 48 8.87 -7.02 8.06
CA LEU A 48 7.56 -6.98 7.41
C LEU A 48 6.56 -7.89 8.14
N ALA A 49 6.93 -9.14 8.41
CA ALA A 49 6.08 -10.07 9.12
C ALA A 49 5.72 -9.58 10.53
N GLU A 50 6.68 -9.00 11.25
CA GLU A 50 6.48 -8.45 12.59
C GLU A 50 5.48 -7.29 12.59
N HIS A 51 5.65 -6.31 11.69
CA HIS A 51 4.71 -5.19 11.57
C HIS A 51 3.30 -5.65 11.17
N VAL A 52 3.20 -6.57 10.22
CA VAL A 52 1.91 -7.15 9.82
C VAL A 52 1.25 -7.84 11.02
N CYS A 53 1.99 -8.66 11.76
CA CYS A 53 1.45 -9.35 12.93
C CYS A 53 1.00 -8.40 14.04
N ALA A 54 1.78 -7.34 14.29
CA ALA A 54 1.42 -6.30 15.26
C ALA A 54 0.10 -5.63 14.88
N PHE A 55 -0.03 -5.19 13.63
CA PHE A 55 -1.26 -4.59 13.12
C PHE A 55 -2.47 -5.51 13.25
N LEU A 56 -2.33 -6.79 12.86
CA LEU A 56 -3.45 -7.73 12.91
C LEU A 56 -3.90 -8.00 14.35
N ARG A 57 -2.97 -8.09 15.31
CA ARG A 57 -3.29 -8.25 16.73
C ARG A 57 -3.97 -7.02 17.32
N GLU A 58 -3.59 -5.82 16.87
CA GLU A 58 -4.26 -4.58 17.28
C GLU A 58 -5.71 -4.51 16.74
N GLN A 59 -5.92 -4.88 15.47
CA GLN A 59 -7.26 -4.88 14.89
C GLN A 59 -8.16 -5.98 15.47
N HIS A 60 -7.60 -7.16 15.75
CA HIS A 60 -8.33 -8.33 16.20
C HIS A 60 -7.65 -8.97 17.42
N PRO A 61 -7.84 -8.43 18.64
CA PRO A 61 -7.17 -8.91 19.84
C PRO A 61 -7.54 -10.34 20.25
N VAL A 62 -8.76 -10.77 19.88
CA VAL A 62 -9.29 -12.11 20.19
C VAL A 62 -9.55 -12.84 18.89
N LYS A 63 -9.10 -14.11 18.79
CA LYS A 63 -9.27 -14.96 17.61
C LYS A 63 -8.78 -14.31 16.31
N THR A 64 -7.62 -13.66 16.36
CA THR A 64 -7.02 -12.89 15.25
C THR A 64 -7.08 -13.64 13.92
N ALA A 65 -6.63 -14.90 13.89
CA ALA A 65 -6.57 -15.68 12.66
C ALA A 65 -7.95 -15.94 12.03
N GLN A 66 -8.96 -16.24 12.84
CA GLN A 66 -10.33 -16.48 12.37
C GLN A 66 -11.00 -15.18 11.90
N SER A 67 -10.76 -14.07 12.61
CA SER A 67 -11.28 -12.76 12.20
C SER A 67 -10.68 -12.32 10.87
N VAL A 68 -9.36 -12.49 10.69
CA VAL A 68 -8.68 -12.16 9.42
C VAL A 68 -9.19 -13.05 8.29
N GLU A 69 -9.40 -14.34 8.53
CA GLU A 69 -9.98 -15.26 7.54
C GLU A 69 -11.38 -14.82 7.09
N ALA A 70 -12.26 -14.49 8.05
CA ALA A 70 -13.60 -14.02 7.74
C ALA A 70 -13.62 -12.70 6.94
N GLU A 71 -12.62 -11.83 7.17
CA GLU A 71 -12.56 -10.51 6.53
C GLU A 71 -11.83 -10.49 5.17
N THR A 72 -10.87 -11.39 4.98
CA THR A 72 -9.93 -11.33 3.84
C THR A 72 -9.97 -12.58 2.96
N GLY A 73 -10.57 -13.67 3.44
CA GLY A 73 -10.55 -14.98 2.78
C GLY A 73 -9.20 -15.71 2.89
N ILE A 74 -8.21 -15.14 3.57
CA ILE A 74 -6.92 -15.81 3.82
C ILE A 74 -7.13 -16.87 4.90
N SER A 75 -6.77 -18.13 4.63
CA SER A 75 -7.03 -19.19 5.61
C SER A 75 -6.44 -18.90 6.99
N ALA A 76 -7.18 -19.21 8.05
CA ALA A 76 -6.71 -18.97 9.42
C ALA A 76 -5.42 -19.77 9.73
N HIS A 77 -5.21 -20.89 9.05
CA HIS A 77 -3.96 -21.64 9.12
C HIS A 77 -2.77 -20.84 8.55
N THR A 78 -2.94 -20.17 7.41
CA THR A 78 -1.91 -19.28 6.84
C THR A 78 -1.62 -18.11 7.77
N VAL A 79 -2.66 -17.49 8.34
CA VAL A 79 -2.48 -16.36 9.26
C VAL A 79 -1.76 -16.81 10.53
N ARG A 80 -2.05 -17.99 11.08
CA ARG A 80 -1.30 -18.59 12.20
C ARG A 80 0.19 -18.75 11.89
N LYS A 81 0.55 -19.19 10.68
CA LYS A 81 1.96 -19.27 10.27
C LYS A 81 2.68 -17.92 10.33
N TRP A 82 1.98 -16.81 10.07
CA TRP A 82 2.58 -15.49 10.23
C TRP A 82 2.72 -15.14 11.71
N LEU A 83 1.62 -15.29 12.47
CA LEU A 83 1.55 -14.90 13.89
C LEU A 83 2.51 -15.69 14.79
N ASP A 84 2.70 -16.98 14.52
CA ASP A 84 3.43 -17.91 15.38
C ASP A 84 4.87 -18.15 14.90
N GLN A 85 5.09 -18.18 13.58
CA GLN A 85 6.37 -18.56 12.99
C GLN A 85 7.12 -17.38 12.35
N GLY A 86 6.52 -16.18 12.33
CA GLY A 86 7.15 -14.98 11.75
C GLY A 86 7.29 -15.04 10.22
N ASN A 87 6.47 -15.85 9.55
CA ASN A 87 6.46 -15.90 8.09
C ASN A 87 5.87 -14.60 7.51
N ALA A 88 6.46 -14.08 6.44
CA ALA A 88 5.91 -12.95 5.71
C ALA A 88 4.66 -13.37 4.90
N PRO A 89 3.69 -12.46 4.70
CA PRO A 89 2.59 -12.69 3.77
C PRO A 89 3.12 -12.84 2.34
N SER A 90 2.54 -13.75 1.57
CA SER A 90 2.78 -13.81 0.13
C SER A 90 2.16 -12.59 -0.56
N GLY A 91 2.60 -12.26 -1.79
CA GLY A 91 2.06 -11.13 -2.55
C GLY A 91 0.52 -11.08 -2.62
N PRO A 92 -0.16 -12.17 -3.04
CA PRO A 92 -1.62 -12.18 -3.08
C PRO A 92 -2.29 -11.99 -1.71
N ALA A 93 -1.66 -12.50 -0.65
CA ALA A 93 -2.17 -12.36 0.70
C ALA A 93 -1.95 -10.92 1.21
N TYR A 94 -0.81 -10.32 0.89
CA TYR A 94 -0.54 -8.91 1.15
C TYR A 94 -1.55 -8.00 0.43
N ASP A 95 -1.85 -8.27 -0.84
CA ASP A 95 -2.86 -7.53 -1.61
C ASP A 95 -4.27 -7.68 -1.03
N ALA A 96 -4.61 -8.84 -0.45
CA ALA A 96 -5.88 -9.02 0.25
C ALA A 96 -5.95 -8.17 1.54
N LEU A 97 -4.85 -8.09 2.29
CA LEU A 97 -4.75 -7.23 3.47
C LEU A 97 -4.88 -5.74 3.09
N VAL A 98 -4.20 -5.30 2.03
CA VAL A 98 -4.30 -3.91 1.54
C VAL A 98 -5.73 -3.58 1.12
N ARG A 99 -6.41 -4.47 0.38
CA ARG A 99 -7.80 -4.26 -0.04
C ARG A 99 -8.78 -4.18 1.14
N ARG A 100 -8.52 -4.93 2.22
CA ARG A 100 -9.39 -4.94 3.40
C ARG A 100 -9.14 -3.76 4.34
N TYR A 101 -7.87 -3.47 4.63
CA TYR A 101 -7.49 -2.55 5.70
C TYR A 101 -7.00 -1.19 5.21
N GLY A 102 -6.68 -1.04 3.92
CA GLY A 102 -6.39 0.24 3.29
C GLY A 102 -5.12 0.93 3.78
N ALA A 103 -5.17 2.27 3.80
CA ALA A 103 -4.06 3.14 4.18
C ALA A 103 -3.58 2.97 5.63
N PRO A 104 -4.46 2.71 6.63
CA PRO A 104 -4.02 2.38 7.99
C PRO A 104 -3.03 1.20 8.06
N PHE A 105 -3.30 0.13 7.31
CA PHE A 105 -2.39 -1.03 7.25
C PHE A 105 -1.05 -0.65 6.65
N LEU A 106 -1.05 0.03 5.51
CA LEU A 106 0.18 0.46 4.84
C LEU A 106 1.03 1.39 5.71
N CYS A 107 0.41 2.31 6.46
CA CYS A 107 1.10 3.18 7.42
C CYS A 107 1.77 2.40 8.57
N SER A 108 1.11 1.33 9.02
CA SER A 108 1.61 0.49 10.10
C SER A 108 2.77 -0.38 9.65
N VAL A 109 2.72 -0.87 8.41
CA VAL A 109 3.72 -1.81 7.87
C VAL A 109 4.97 -1.10 7.34
N HIS A 110 4.82 0.10 6.78
CA HIS A 110 5.90 0.91 6.21
C HIS A 110 6.02 2.27 6.91
N PRO A 111 6.41 2.30 8.21
CA PRO A 111 6.47 3.54 8.98
C PRO A 111 7.43 4.57 8.39
N GLU A 112 8.49 4.13 7.69
CA GLU A 112 9.46 5.00 7.01
C GLU A 112 8.90 5.69 5.76
N THR A 113 7.85 5.13 5.15
CA THR A 113 7.20 5.67 3.95
C THR A 113 6.02 6.60 4.30
N ARG A 114 5.78 6.82 5.60
CA ARG A 114 4.68 7.64 6.12
C ARG A 114 4.97 9.13 5.96
N ASP A 115 4.69 9.67 4.78
CA ASP A 115 4.61 11.12 4.60
C ASP A 115 3.31 11.70 5.20
N ALA A 116 3.26 13.02 5.33
CA ALA A 116 2.15 13.71 5.98
C ALA A 116 0.80 13.50 5.25
N TRP A 117 0.84 13.35 3.92
CA TRP A 117 -0.35 13.11 3.11
C TRP A 117 -0.90 11.71 3.35
N PHE A 118 -0.04 10.69 3.34
CA PHE A 118 -0.44 9.31 3.56
C PHE A 118 -1.01 9.09 4.97
N ALA A 119 -0.39 9.72 5.97
CA ALA A 119 -0.90 9.73 7.34
C ALA A 119 -2.26 10.45 7.47
N HIS A 120 -2.53 11.46 6.64
CA HIS A 120 -3.83 12.12 6.60
C HIS A 120 -4.90 11.20 6.00
N VAL A 121 -4.62 10.57 4.86
CA VAL A 121 -5.54 9.59 4.22
C VAL A 121 -5.87 8.43 5.16
N ALA A 122 -4.87 7.90 5.87
CA ALA A 122 -5.08 6.82 6.84
C ALA A 122 -6.02 7.25 7.99
N ARG A 123 -5.88 8.48 8.50
CA ARG A 123 -6.78 9.03 9.53
C ARG A 123 -8.21 9.19 9.03
N MET A 124 -8.39 9.67 7.79
CA MET A 124 -9.71 9.81 7.17
C MET A 124 -10.42 8.45 7.03
N GLN A 125 -9.73 7.43 6.52
CA GLN A 125 -10.30 6.08 6.39
C GLN A 125 -10.66 5.47 7.75
N GLU A 126 -9.82 5.67 8.77
CA GLU A 126 -10.12 5.16 10.10
C GLU A 126 -11.33 5.88 10.72
N GLN A 127 -11.46 7.18 10.51
CA GLN A 127 -12.64 7.94 10.93
C GLN A 127 -13.92 7.39 10.28
N GLU A 128 -13.92 7.20 8.96
CA GLU A 128 -15.07 6.63 8.23
C GLU A 128 -15.46 5.23 8.77
N ARG A 129 -14.45 4.41 9.08
CA ARG A 129 -14.66 3.07 9.68
C ARG A 129 -15.31 3.16 11.05
N LEU A 130 -14.84 4.06 11.91
CA LEU A 130 -15.39 4.27 13.24
C LEU A 130 -16.82 4.82 13.18
N GLU A 131 -17.09 5.76 12.26
CA GLU A 131 -18.43 6.29 12.04
C GLU A 131 -19.40 5.22 11.55
N ALA A 132 -18.96 4.32 10.67
CA ALA A 132 -19.76 3.18 10.22
C ALA A 132 -20.10 2.24 11.38
N LYS A 133 -19.13 1.91 12.24
CA LYS A 133 -19.36 1.13 13.46
C LYS A 133 -20.33 1.83 14.41
N ALA A 134 -20.16 3.14 14.60
CA ALA A 134 -21.06 3.93 15.45
C ALA A 134 -22.49 3.98 14.89
N ARG A 135 -22.68 4.01 13.56
CA ARG A 135 -24.01 3.87 12.94
C ARG A 135 -24.61 2.49 13.21
N GLN A 136 -23.85 1.42 13.03
CA GLN A 136 -24.31 0.06 13.28
C GLN A 136 -24.73 -0.16 14.74
N ILE A 137 -23.93 0.32 15.70
CA ILE A 137 -24.24 0.22 17.13
C ILE A 137 -25.50 1.03 17.46
N ARG A 138 -25.61 2.26 16.95
CA ARG A 138 -26.80 3.09 17.15
C ARG A 138 -28.06 2.41 16.60
N GLN A 139 -27.99 1.81 15.42
CA GLN A 139 -29.12 1.07 14.85
C GLN A 139 -29.55 -0.07 15.76
N ARG A 140 -28.59 -0.91 16.20
CA ARG A 140 -28.89 -2.03 17.09
C ARG A 140 -29.53 -1.58 18.40
N LEU A 141 -29.10 -0.46 18.96
CA LEU A 141 -29.71 0.11 20.17
C LEU A 141 -31.14 0.60 19.92
N THR A 142 -31.42 1.18 18.76
CA THR A 142 -32.78 1.54 18.35
C THR A 142 -33.65 0.30 18.21
N ASP A 143 -33.19 -0.72 17.49
CA ASP A 143 -33.93 -1.98 17.30
C ASP A 143 -34.25 -2.65 18.64
N MET A 144 -33.30 -2.65 19.59
CA MET A 144 -33.51 -3.19 20.94
C MET A 144 -34.54 -2.38 21.74
N ARG A 145 -34.59 -1.05 21.57
CA ARG A 145 -35.54 -0.18 22.29
C ARG A 145 -36.95 -0.30 21.75
N GLU A 146 -37.08 -0.56 20.45
CA GLU A 146 -38.36 -0.71 19.75
C GLU A 146 -38.90 -2.16 19.82
N GLY A 147 -38.13 -3.10 20.38
CA GLY A 147 -38.54 -4.49 20.58
C GLY A 147 -38.46 -5.35 19.31
N HIS A 148 -37.63 -4.96 18.34
CA HIS A 148 -37.43 -5.67 17.08
C HIS A 148 -36.39 -6.82 17.19
N LEU A 149 -35.93 -7.16 18.40
CA LEU A 149 -34.91 -8.17 18.71
C LEU A 149 -35.36 -9.13 19.80
#